data_AF-A0A8H6Y3P9-F1
#
_entry.id   AF-A0A8H6Y3P9-F1
#
_cell.length_a   1.000
_cell.length_b   1.000
_cell.length_c   1.000
_cell.angle_alpha   90.00
_cell.angle_beta   90.00
_cell.angle_gamma   90.00
#
_symmetry.space_group_name_H-M   'P 1'
#
loop_
_entity.id
_entity.type
_entity.pdbx_description
1 polymer ?
#
loop_
_entity_poly.entity_id
_entity_poly.type
_entity_poly.pdbx_seq_one_letter_code
_entity_poly.pdbx_strand_id
1 'polypeptide(L)'
;MNPLLDIAGLDPSQDTPVELLHTILLGVIKYIWHHMNTDQWSDEDRHLLAIRLQSTDLTGLTLRAGYMIQYKNNLIGKHFKTLMQILAFHVHGISTSDEFALIKAAGELGVRLWIPEIDDMDQYLDDLKVAIANLLDAFDKVDPLRILAKIKLHLLAHILDDVRRFGPLIRWATEIYESHNAVFRLCSVFSNRLAPSRDIASKFASMDRVKHLLSGGYWWDPDSKRWTQAGRGVQQILLTEPTFQRHLGWTPPPKITPRIYQGNANKKDATCEMERDESIITLDNKDLTS
;
A
#
# COMPACT_ATOMS: atom_id res chain seq x y z
N MET A 1 13.18 -17.21 -27.32
CA MET A 1 13.05 -15.84 -26.77
C MET A 1 11.56 -15.62 -26.51
N ASN A 2 11.17 -15.02 -25.38
CA ASN A 2 9.75 -14.77 -25.11
C ASN A 2 9.29 -13.63 -26.05
N PRO A 3 8.31 -13.83 -26.94
CA PRO A 3 7.90 -12.82 -27.91
C PRO A 3 7.38 -11.53 -27.25
N LEU A 4 7.01 -11.57 -25.97
CA LEU A 4 6.64 -10.38 -25.19
C LEU A 4 7.84 -9.46 -24.89
N LEU A 5 9.07 -9.97 -24.96
CA LEU A 5 10.29 -9.17 -24.76
C LEU A 5 10.79 -8.53 -26.06
N ASP A 6 10.21 -8.89 -27.21
CA ASP A 6 10.58 -8.36 -28.53
C ASP A 6 9.63 -7.21 -28.97
N ILE A 7 8.83 -6.67 -28.04
CA ILE A 7 7.92 -5.56 -28.31
C ILE A 7 8.74 -4.28 -28.50
N ALA A 8 8.58 -3.64 -29.65
CA ALA A 8 9.25 -2.38 -29.95
C ALA A 8 8.87 -1.30 -28.91
N GLY A 9 9.88 -0.72 -28.27
CA GLY A 9 9.71 0.31 -27.25
C GLY A 9 9.57 -0.20 -25.81
N LEU A 10 9.61 -1.51 -25.57
CA LEU A 10 9.71 -2.08 -24.23
C LEU A 10 11.19 -2.14 -23.80
N ASP A 11 11.54 -1.44 -22.74
CA ASP A 11 12.79 -1.64 -22.00
C ASP A 11 12.46 -2.32 -20.67
N PRO A 12 12.69 -3.63 -20.52
CA PRO A 12 12.40 -4.35 -19.28
C PRO A 12 13.01 -3.72 -18.03
N SER A 13 14.15 -3.03 -18.14
CA SER A 13 14.83 -2.43 -17.00
C SER A 13 14.13 -1.15 -16.52
N GLN A 14 13.51 -0.41 -17.44
CA GLN A 14 12.84 0.86 -17.17
C GLN A 14 11.31 0.69 -17.03
N ASP A 15 10.74 -0.37 -17.62
CA ASP A 15 9.30 -0.61 -17.70
C ASP A 15 8.81 -1.67 -16.70
N THR A 16 9.67 -2.12 -15.78
CA THR A 16 9.28 -2.94 -14.62
C THR A 16 9.48 -2.16 -13.32
N PRO A 17 8.55 -1.24 -13.00
CA PRO A 17 8.70 -0.38 -11.83
C PRO A 17 8.67 -1.17 -10.52
N VAL A 18 9.26 -0.58 -9.48
CA VAL A 18 9.31 -1.14 -8.14
C VAL A 18 7.90 -1.36 -7.61
N GLU A 19 7.66 -2.59 -7.17
CA GLU A 19 6.36 -3.05 -6.67
C GLU A 19 6.35 -3.11 -5.14
N LEU A 20 5.34 -2.51 -4.52
CA LEU A 20 5.28 -2.28 -3.07
C LEU A 20 5.17 -3.56 -2.25
N LEU A 21 4.36 -4.54 -2.67
CA LEU A 21 4.15 -5.78 -1.93
C LEU A 21 5.46 -6.57 -1.84
N HIS A 22 6.13 -6.79 -2.96
CA HIS A 22 7.33 -7.60 -3.02
C HIS A 22 8.55 -6.86 -2.52
N THR A 23 8.72 -5.58 -2.86
CA THR A 23 9.95 -4.84 -2.52
C THR A 23 9.89 -4.36 -1.08
N ILE A 24 8.78 -3.76 -0.67
CA ILE A 24 8.67 -3.12 0.65
C ILE A 24 8.18 -4.14 1.68
N LEU A 25 6.99 -4.72 1.50
CA LEU A 25 6.38 -5.55 2.55
C LEU A 25 7.07 -6.92 2.69
N LEU A 26 7.19 -7.68 1.60
CA LEU A 26 7.85 -8.99 1.55
C LEU A 26 9.37 -8.88 1.33
N GLY A 27 9.91 -7.67 1.32
CA GLY A 27 11.33 -7.37 1.24
C GLY A 27 11.78 -6.64 2.49
N VAL A 28 11.88 -5.31 2.40
CA VAL A 28 12.37 -4.41 3.47
C VAL A 28 11.78 -4.77 4.83
N ILE A 29 10.46 -4.71 4.99
CA ILE A 29 9.80 -4.91 6.28
C ILE A 29 9.98 -6.35 6.77
N LYS A 30 9.93 -7.33 5.86
CA LYS A 30 10.21 -8.73 6.18
C LYS A 30 11.65 -8.93 6.66
N TYR A 31 12.63 -8.20 6.11
CA TYR A 31 14.02 -8.28 6.54
C TYR A 31 14.21 -7.68 7.93
N ILE A 32 13.63 -6.50 8.19
CA ILE A 32 13.61 -5.88 9.53
C ILE A 32 12.97 -6.85 10.51
N TRP A 33 11.76 -7.33 10.23
CA TRP A 33 11.06 -8.27 11.11
C TRP A 33 11.87 -9.52 11.38
N HIS A 34 12.47 -10.15 10.35
CA HIS A 34 13.27 -11.34 10.54
C HIS A 34 14.49 -11.07 11.42
N HIS A 35 15.21 -9.98 11.17
CA HIS A 35 16.38 -9.62 11.98
C HIS A 35 15.99 -9.42 13.45
N MET A 36 14.96 -8.61 13.70
CA MET A 36 14.50 -8.34 15.06
C MET A 36 13.98 -9.61 15.75
N ASN A 37 13.06 -10.33 15.10
CA ASN A 37 12.36 -11.46 15.70
C ASN A 37 13.24 -12.71 15.86
N THR A 38 14.20 -12.94 14.95
CA THR A 38 15.04 -14.14 14.97
C THR A 38 16.35 -13.89 15.72
N ASP A 39 17.00 -12.75 15.48
CA ASP A 39 18.38 -12.53 15.90
C ASP A 39 18.49 -11.69 17.18
N GLN A 40 17.55 -10.75 17.42
CA GLN A 40 17.64 -9.78 18.54
C GLN A 40 16.72 -10.10 19.72
N TRP A 41 15.42 -10.33 19.46
CA TRP A 41 14.42 -10.44 20.53
C TRP A 41 14.38 -11.83 21.16
N SER A 42 14.37 -11.86 22.50
CA SER A 42 14.16 -13.07 23.31
C SER A 42 12.72 -13.58 23.24
N ASP A 43 12.43 -14.74 23.83
CA ASP A 43 11.05 -15.23 23.92
C ASP A 43 10.20 -14.36 24.86
N GLU A 44 10.79 -13.82 25.92
CA GLU A 44 10.17 -12.87 26.83
C GLU A 44 9.80 -11.56 26.11
N ASP A 45 10.71 -11.04 25.29
CA ASP A 45 10.46 -9.83 24.48
C ASP A 45 9.32 -10.05 23.50
N ARG A 46 9.29 -11.20 22.82
CA ARG A 46 8.20 -11.55 21.90
C ARG A 46 6.87 -11.71 22.62
N HIS A 47 6.88 -12.23 23.85
CA HIS A 47 5.68 -12.33 24.68
C HIS A 47 5.18 -10.94 25.09
N LEU A 48 6.08 -10.05 25.53
CA LEU A 48 5.74 -8.68 25.86
C LEU A 48 5.21 -7.92 24.63
N LEU A 49 5.84 -8.07 23.47
CA LEU A 49 5.37 -7.53 22.20
C LEU A 49 3.97 -8.03 21.86
N ALA A 50 3.69 -9.32 22.09
CA ALA A 50 2.36 -9.90 21.85
C ALA A 50 1.28 -9.21 22.68
N ILE A 51 1.54 -9.00 23.98
CA ILE A 51 0.63 -8.31 24.89
C ILE A 51 0.37 -6.87 24.41
N ARG A 52 1.44 -6.15 24.06
CA ARG A 52 1.34 -4.76 23.58
C ARG A 52 0.60 -4.63 22.25
N LEU A 53 0.83 -5.56 21.33
CA LEU A 53 0.09 -5.59 20.06
C LEU A 53 -1.40 -5.89 20.31
N GLN A 54 -1.72 -6.75 21.28
CA GLN A 54 -3.11 -7.04 21.67
C GLN A 54 -3.82 -5.84 22.32
N SER A 55 -3.08 -4.91 22.95
CA SER A 55 -3.64 -3.69 23.53
C SER A 55 -3.81 -2.54 22.53
N THR A 56 -3.53 -2.76 21.25
CA THR A 56 -3.69 -1.74 20.20
C THR A 56 -5.17 -1.43 20.00
N ASP A 57 -5.53 -0.14 19.96
CA ASP A 57 -6.87 0.26 19.52
C ASP A 57 -7.09 -0.17 18.06
N LEU A 58 -8.13 -0.97 17.83
CA LEU A 58 -8.44 -1.53 16.52
C LEU A 58 -9.37 -0.62 15.71
N THR A 59 -9.70 0.57 16.22
CA THR A 59 -10.50 1.56 15.50
C THR A 59 -9.77 2.00 14.23
N GLY A 60 -10.15 1.41 13.09
CA GLY A 60 -9.51 1.65 11.80
C GLY A 60 -8.39 0.67 11.41
N LEU A 61 -8.12 -0.38 12.20
CA LEU A 61 -7.08 -1.37 11.93
C LEU A 61 -7.57 -2.80 12.18
N THR A 62 -7.27 -3.72 11.26
CA THR A 62 -7.51 -5.16 11.48
C THR A 62 -6.21 -5.85 11.84
N LEU A 63 -6.05 -6.20 13.12
CA LEU A 63 -4.86 -6.85 13.66
C LEU A 63 -5.22 -8.19 14.31
N ARG A 64 -4.41 -9.23 14.08
CA ARG A 64 -4.48 -10.51 14.80
C ARG A 64 -3.16 -10.78 15.50
N ALA A 65 -2.90 -10.02 16.56
CA ALA A 65 -1.62 -10.00 17.27
C ALA A 65 -1.16 -11.41 17.71
N GLY A 66 -2.05 -12.19 18.36
CA GLY A 66 -1.73 -13.56 18.78
C GLY A 66 -1.32 -14.47 17.63
N TYR A 67 -2.04 -14.40 16.50
CA TYR A 67 -1.67 -15.14 15.28
C TYR A 67 -0.29 -14.70 14.76
N MET A 68 -0.04 -13.39 14.71
CA MET A 68 1.21 -12.87 14.16
C MET A 68 2.44 -13.31 14.96
N ILE A 69 2.34 -13.37 16.29
CA ILE A 69 3.44 -13.83 17.13
C ILE A 69 3.57 -15.36 17.10
N GLN A 70 2.45 -16.10 17.14
CA GLN A 70 2.46 -17.56 17.02
C GLN A 70 3.08 -18.03 15.70
N TYR A 71 2.74 -17.34 14.60
CA TYR A 71 3.21 -17.64 13.25
C TYR A 71 4.23 -16.61 12.75
N LYS A 72 5.12 -16.15 13.63
CA LYS A 72 6.14 -15.10 13.39
C LYS A 72 6.99 -15.30 12.12
N ASN A 73 7.17 -16.55 11.67
CA ASN A 73 7.95 -16.88 10.48
C ASN A 73 7.11 -17.04 9.19
N ASN A 74 5.78 -17.05 9.30
CA ASN A 74 4.83 -17.30 8.20
C ASN A 74 3.91 -16.09 7.94
N LEU A 75 4.43 -14.88 8.17
CA LEU A 75 3.68 -13.65 7.91
C LEU A 75 3.60 -13.35 6.41
N ILE A 76 2.50 -12.70 6.01
CA ILE A 76 2.22 -12.28 4.63
C ILE A 76 2.15 -10.75 4.54
N GLY A 77 2.05 -10.22 3.32
CA GLY A 77 2.09 -8.77 3.05
C GLY A 77 1.20 -7.93 3.96
N LYS A 78 -0.06 -8.33 4.16
CA LYS A 78 -0.98 -7.60 5.05
C LYS A 78 -0.47 -7.47 6.49
N HIS A 79 0.16 -8.52 7.03
CA HIS A 79 0.71 -8.50 8.40
C HIS A 79 1.91 -7.56 8.47
N PHE A 80 2.79 -7.60 7.46
CA PHE A 80 3.92 -6.68 7.40
C PHE A 80 3.49 -5.23 7.22
N LYS A 81 2.43 -4.96 6.45
CA LYS A 81 1.86 -3.62 6.32
C LYS A 81 1.37 -3.11 7.67
N THR A 82 0.66 -3.94 8.42
CA THR A 82 0.23 -3.60 9.79
C THR A 82 1.43 -3.35 10.71
N LEU A 83 2.45 -4.21 10.69
CA LEU A 83 3.65 -4.04 11.50
C LEU A 83 4.38 -2.74 11.16
N MET A 84 4.58 -2.42 9.88
CA MET A 84 5.19 -1.17 9.44
C MET A 84 4.50 0.07 10.01
N GLN A 85 3.17 0.01 10.19
CA GLN A 85 2.38 1.12 10.72
C GLN A 85 2.47 1.26 12.24
N ILE A 86 2.51 0.15 12.99
CA ILE A 86 2.31 0.20 14.45
C ILE A 86 3.54 -0.21 15.27
N LEU A 87 4.51 -0.91 14.68
CA LEU A 87 5.57 -1.57 15.43
C LEU A 87 6.39 -0.59 16.27
N ALA A 88 6.65 0.62 15.76
CA ALA A 88 7.38 1.67 16.49
C ALA A 88 6.76 1.98 17.86
N PHE A 89 5.44 1.87 18.03
CA PHE A 89 4.78 2.17 19.30
C PHE A 89 4.92 1.04 20.34
N HIS A 90 5.27 -0.17 19.91
CA HIS A 90 5.24 -1.37 20.77
C HIS A 90 6.60 -1.94 21.14
N VAL A 91 7.70 -1.47 20.54
CA VAL A 91 9.06 -2.00 20.75
C VAL A 91 9.86 -1.26 21.84
N HIS A 92 9.25 -0.32 22.56
CA HIS A 92 9.92 0.44 23.62
C HIS A 92 10.44 -0.47 24.76
N GLY A 93 11.72 -0.39 25.08
CA GLY A 93 12.35 -1.28 26.07
C GLY A 93 12.52 -2.74 25.61
N ILE A 94 12.27 -3.03 24.33
CA ILE A 94 12.57 -4.30 23.67
C ILE A 94 13.72 -4.11 22.68
N SER A 95 13.67 -3.04 21.89
CA SER A 95 14.69 -2.74 20.88
C SER A 95 15.73 -1.74 21.35
N THR A 96 16.94 -1.86 20.78
CA THR A 96 18.01 -0.87 20.94
C THR A 96 17.66 0.45 20.24
N SER A 97 18.43 1.51 20.50
CA SER A 97 18.22 2.82 19.87
C SER A 97 18.34 2.75 18.34
N ASP A 98 19.30 1.99 17.82
CA ASP A 98 19.52 1.87 16.37
C ASP A 98 18.44 1.01 15.70
N GLU A 99 18.02 -0.08 16.34
CA GLU A 99 16.88 -0.88 15.87
C GLU A 99 15.58 -0.08 15.84
N PHE A 100 15.35 0.71 16.89
CA PHE A 100 14.19 1.59 16.95
C PHE A 100 14.23 2.64 15.83
N ALA A 101 15.39 3.23 15.57
CA ALA A 101 15.58 4.17 14.46
C ALA A 101 15.27 3.51 13.11
N LEU A 102 15.70 2.26 12.90
CA LEU A 102 15.38 1.47 11.71
C LEU A 102 13.87 1.21 11.56
N ILE A 103 13.20 0.78 12.64
CA ILE A 103 11.75 0.53 12.64
C ILE A 103 10.99 1.83 12.37
N LYS A 104 11.41 2.95 12.98
CA LYS A 104 10.81 4.27 12.77
C LYS A 104 10.98 4.74 11.33
N ALA A 105 12.19 4.67 10.77
CA ALA A 105 12.47 5.06 9.39
C ALA A 105 11.65 4.24 8.39
N ALA A 106 11.46 2.93 8.65
CA ALA A 106 10.63 2.07 7.81
C ALA A 106 9.15 2.48 7.84
N GLY A 107 8.62 2.85 9.01
CA GLY A 107 7.26 3.38 9.14
C GLY A 107 7.09 4.72 8.41
N GLU A 108 8.04 5.64 8.58
CA GLU A 108 8.03 6.97 7.93
C GLU A 108 8.12 6.88 6.41
N LEU A 109 8.92 5.95 5.88
CA LEU A 109 8.96 5.66 4.46
C LEU A 109 7.62 5.08 3.99
N GLY A 110 7.05 4.13 4.74
CA GLY A 110 5.76 3.52 4.43
C GLY A 110 4.63 4.52 4.21
N VAL A 111 4.56 5.59 5.01
CA VAL A 111 3.56 6.66 4.83
C VAL A 111 3.70 7.36 3.48
N ARG A 112 4.93 7.61 3.04
CA ARG A 112 5.22 8.31 1.76
C ARG A 112 4.98 7.42 0.56
N LEU A 113 5.20 6.11 0.68
CA LEU A 113 5.01 5.17 -0.43
C LEU A 113 3.53 4.86 -0.71
N TRP A 114 2.66 4.95 0.29
CA TRP A 114 1.22 4.68 0.17
C TRP A 114 0.37 5.95 0.05
N ILE A 115 0.74 6.85 -0.86
CA ILE A 115 -0.07 8.02 -1.22
C ILE A 115 -0.86 7.79 -2.52
N PRO A 116 -2.12 8.24 -2.60
CA PRO A 116 -2.95 8.07 -3.81
C PRO A 116 -2.68 9.13 -4.89
N GLU A 117 -2.23 10.32 -4.46
CA GLU A 117 -2.08 11.53 -5.28
C GLU A 117 -0.83 12.29 -4.80
N ILE A 118 -0.13 12.92 -5.74
CA ILE A 118 1.06 13.75 -5.51
C ILE A 118 0.71 15.16 -5.99
N ASP A 119 0.65 16.12 -5.06
CA ASP A 119 0.32 17.51 -5.38
C ASP A 119 1.51 18.26 -5.98
N ASP A 120 2.69 18.11 -5.36
CA ASP A 120 3.97 18.67 -5.83
C ASP A 120 4.98 17.54 -6.01
N MET A 121 5.35 17.28 -7.26
CA MET A 121 6.24 16.17 -7.62
C MET A 121 7.67 16.40 -7.13
N ASP A 122 8.22 17.60 -7.27
CA ASP A 122 9.62 17.84 -6.93
C ASP A 122 9.81 17.82 -5.40
N GLN A 123 8.89 18.46 -4.65
CA GLN A 123 8.90 18.38 -3.18
C GLN A 123 8.70 16.94 -2.68
N TYR A 124 7.77 16.18 -3.28
CA TYR A 124 7.55 14.79 -2.92
C TYR A 124 8.79 13.92 -3.15
N LEU A 125 9.48 14.11 -4.29
CA LEU A 125 10.70 13.35 -4.61
C LEU A 125 11.84 13.69 -3.65
N ASP A 126 12.00 14.95 -3.26
CA ASP A 126 13.00 15.35 -2.27
C ASP A 126 12.72 14.73 -0.89
N ASP A 127 11.46 14.79 -0.43
CA ASP A 127 11.05 14.17 0.84
C ASP A 127 11.20 12.64 0.82
N LEU A 128 10.87 12.01 -0.31
CA LEU A 128 11.00 10.58 -0.50
C LEU A 128 12.47 10.14 -0.52
N LYS A 129 13.34 10.92 -1.17
CA LYS A 129 14.78 10.70 -1.21
C LYS A 129 15.37 10.71 0.20
N VAL A 130 14.99 11.69 1.02
CA VAL A 130 15.42 11.77 2.43
C VAL A 130 14.92 10.57 3.22
N ALA A 131 13.65 10.17 3.06
CA ALA A 131 13.10 9.00 3.76
C ALA A 131 13.81 7.69 3.38
N ILE A 132 14.17 7.51 2.10
CA ILE A 132 14.93 6.35 1.63
C ILE A 132 16.35 6.38 2.22
N ALA A 133 17.03 7.53 2.19
CA ALA A 133 18.38 7.68 2.75
C ALA A 133 18.39 7.36 4.25
N ASN A 134 17.45 7.93 5.02
CA ASN A 134 17.32 7.66 6.45
C ASN A 134 17.12 6.17 6.76
N LEU A 135 16.32 5.47 5.93
CA LEU A 135 16.13 4.03 6.09
C LEU A 135 17.41 3.24 5.80
N LEU A 136 18.12 3.57 4.72
CA LEU A 136 19.36 2.89 4.34
C LEU A 136 20.48 3.15 5.37
N ASP A 137 20.61 4.37 5.87
CA ASP A 137 21.55 4.72 6.94
C ASP A 137 21.22 3.97 8.25
N ALA A 138 19.94 3.80 8.58
CA ALA A 138 19.53 3.01 9.72
C ALA A 138 19.81 1.50 9.51
N PHE A 139 19.68 0.99 8.29
CA PHE A 139 20.10 -0.37 7.95
C PHE A 139 21.61 -0.55 8.08
N ASP A 140 22.41 0.42 7.66
CA ASP A 140 23.88 0.34 7.76
C ASP A 140 24.35 0.20 9.21
N LYS A 141 23.68 0.88 10.14
CA LYS A 141 23.97 0.77 11.58
C LYS A 141 23.59 -0.58 12.20
N VAL A 142 22.52 -1.21 11.71
CA VAL A 142 21.95 -2.43 12.31
C VAL A 142 22.47 -3.70 11.63
N ASP A 143 22.44 -3.73 10.30
CA ASP A 143 22.84 -4.88 9.47
C ASP A 143 23.31 -4.42 8.07
N PRO A 144 24.54 -3.90 7.96
CA PRO A 144 25.06 -3.31 6.72
C PRO A 144 25.20 -4.36 5.59
N LEU A 145 25.50 -5.62 5.94
CA LEU A 145 25.63 -6.70 4.96
C LEU A 145 24.30 -6.99 4.25
N ARG A 146 23.16 -6.69 4.88
CA ARG A 146 21.85 -6.89 4.27
C ARG A 146 21.66 -6.03 3.02
N ILE A 147 22.19 -4.80 3.02
CA ILE A 147 22.10 -3.87 1.88
C ILE A 147 22.79 -4.48 0.66
N LEU A 148 23.95 -5.10 0.86
CA LEU A 148 24.72 -5.75 -0.21
C LEU A 148 24.08 -7.08 -0.65
N ALA A 149 23.54 -7.85 0.29
CA ALA A 149 23.02 -9.19 0.01
C ALA A 149 21.60 -9.21 -0.56
N LYS A 150 20.81 -8.14 -0.36
CA LYS A 150 19.39 -8.11 -0.74
C LYS A 150 19.12 -7.04 -1.79
N ILE A 151 18.91 -7.49 -3.03
CA ILE A 151 18.57 -6.63 -4.17
C ILE A 151 17.38 -5.68 -3.89
N LYS A 152 16.40 -6.10 -3.08
CA LYS A 152 15.23 -5.27 -2.76
C LYS A 152 15.57 -3.98 -2.01
N LEU A 153 16.67 -3.95 -1.26
CA LEU A 153 17.15 -2.73 -0.61
C LEU A 153 17.80 -1.79 -1.64
N HIS A 154 18.55 -2.35 -2.60
CA HIS A 154 19.08 -1.57 -3.72
C HIS A 154 17.97 -0.98 -4.60
N LEU A 155 16.87 -1.71 -4.80
CA LEU A 155 15.72 -1.23 -5.56
C LEU A 155 15.07 0.04 -4.99
N LEU A 156 15.27 0.34 -3.70
CA LEU A 156 14.77 1.58 -3.11
C LEU A 156 15.35 2.82 -3.78
N ALA A 157 16.59 2.77 -4.26
CA ALA A 157 17.23 3.90 -4.93
C ALA A 157 16.56 4.25 -6.27
N HIS A 158 15.89 3.30 -6.90
CA HIS A 158 15.23 3.47 -8.21
C HIS A 158 13.77 3.94 -8.10
N ILE A 159 13.21 3.96 -6.88
CA ILE A 159 11.82 4.39 -6.66
C ILE A 159 11.58 5.82 -7.13
N LEU A 160 12.58 6.70 -7.00
CA LEU A 160 12.46 8.10 -7.41
C LEU A 160 12.22 8.23 -8.91
N ASP A 161 12.96 7.45 -9.72
CA ASP A 161 12.82 7.45 -11.17
C ASP A 161 11.46 6.87 -11.59
N ASP A 162 11.02 5.80 -10.93
CA ASP A 162 9.71 5.19 -11.15
C ASP A 162 8.56 6.15 -10.82
N VAL A 163 8.62 6.84 -9.69
CA VAL A 163 7.60 7.82 -9.30
C VAL A 163 7.56 8.96 -10.31
N ARG A 164 8.71 9.49 -10.71
CA ARG A 164 8.78 10.59 -11.68
C ARG A 164 8.16 10.19 -13.03
N ARG A 165 8.33 8.92 -13.43
CA ARG A 165 7.83 8.41 -14.71
C ARG A 165 6.37 7.97 -14.67
N PHE A 166 5.95 7.27 -13.63
CA PHE A 166 4.65 6.58 -13.56
C PHE A 166 3.67 7.22 -12.58
N GLY A 167 4.13 8.08 -11.67
CA GLY A 167 3.33 8.78 -10.67
C GLY A 167 3.31 8.10 -9.28
N PRO A 168 2.17 8.04 -8.57
CA PRO A 168 2.12 7.38 -7.26
C PRO A 168 2.21 5.85 -7.35
N LEU A 169 3.09 5.24 -6.53
CA LEU A 169 3.39 3.79 -6.52
C LEU A 169 2.19 2.86 -6.35
N ILE A 170 1.12 3.33 -5.67
CA ILE A 170 -0.11 2.56 -5.49
C ILE A 170 -0.71 2.15 -6.85
N ARG A 171 -0.54 2.96 -7.90
CA ARG A 171 -1.25 2.79 -9.18
C ARG A 171 -0.80 1.58 -9.99
N TRP A 172 0.41 1.06 -9.75
CA TRP A 172 0.94 -0.13 -10.42
C TRP A 172 1.25 -1.28 -9.47
N ALA A 173 0.64 -1.29 -8.28
CA ALA A 173 0.73 -2.42 -7.37
C ALA A 173 0.22 -3.70 -8.05
N THR A 174 1.00 -4.79 -7.99
CA THR A 174 0.64 -6.05 -8.66
C THR A 174 -0.32 -6.91 -7.86
N GLU A 175 -0.71 -6.48 -6.66
CA GLU A 175 -1.58 -7.25 -5.76
C GLU A 175 -2.91 -7.63 -6.43
N ILE A 176 -3.47 -6.75 -7.28
CA ILE A 176 -4.67 -7.05 -8.07
C ILE A 176 -4.40 -8.18 -9.06
N TYR A 177 -3.26 -8.17 -9.76
CA TYR A 177 -2.88 -9.25 -10.67
C TYR A 177 -2.59 -10.55 -9.92
N GLU A 178 -1.93 -10.51 -8.77
CA GLU A 178 -1.67 -11.69 -7.95
C GLU A 178 -2.93 -12.31 -7.36
N SER A 179 -3.94 -11.49 -7.03
CA SER A 179 -5.24 -11.99 -6.57
C SER A 179 -5.90 -12.89 -7.64
N HIS A 180 -5.62 -12.66 -8.93
CA HIS A 180 -6.10 -13.51 -10.02
C HIS A 180 -5.46 -14.90 -10.04
N ASN A 181 -4.35 -15.14 -9.32
CA ASN A 181 -3.78 -16.49 -9.17
C ASN A 181 -4.78 -17.46 -8.51
N ALA A 182 -5.69 -16.96 -7.67
CA ALA A 182 -6.78 -17.78 -7.14
C ALA A 182 -7.75 -18.20 -8.26
N VAL A 183 -8.16 -17.26 -9.12
CA VAL A 183 -9.05 -17.52 -10.26
C VAL A 183 -8.40 -18.50 -11.25
N PHE A 184 -7.10 -18.32 -11.53
CA PHE A 184 -6.32 -19.22 -12.37
C PHE A 184 -6.36 -20.66 -11.82
N ARG A 185 -6.11 -20.83 -10.51
CA ARG A 185 -6.16 -22.14 -9.85
C ARG A 185 -7.56 -22.74 -9.91
N LEU A 186 -8.62 -21.96 -9.68
CA LEU A 186 -9.99 -22.45 -9.77
C LEU A 186 -10.34 -22.92 -11.18
N CYS A 187 -9.94 -22.16 -12.21
CA CYS A 187 -10.13 -22.56 -13.61
C CYS A 187 -9.43 -23.89 -13.92
N SER A 188 -8.25 -24.13 -13.34
CA SER A 188 -7.57 -25.42 -13.44
C SER A 188 -8.33 -26.54 -12.70
N VAL A 189 -8.74 -26.31 -11.45
CA VAL A 189 -9.40 -27.30 -10.60
C VAL A 189 -10.71 -27.80 -11.22
N PHE A 190 -11.49 -26.89 -11.81
CA PHE A 190 -12.80 -27.15 -12.43
C PHE A 190 -12.75 -27.45 -13.94
N SER A 191 -11.55 -27.62 -14.53
CA SER A 191 -11.40 -28.11 -15.90
C SER A 191 -11.47 -29.64 -15.95
N ASN A 192 -11.57 -30.20 -17.16
CA ASN A 192 -11.39 -31.64 -17.37
C ASN A 192 -9.92 -32.08 -17.22
N ARG A 193 -8.99 -31.13 -17.05
CA ARG A 193 -7.55 -31.29 -16.82
C ARG A 193 -6.79 -31.97 -17.96
N LEU A 194 -7.40 -32.14 -19.14
CA LEU A 194 -6.75 -32.70 -20.32
C LEU A 194 -5.81 -31.69 -20.98
N ALA A 195 -6.20 -30.40 -20.97
CA ALA A 195 -5.38 -29.31 -21.49
C ALA A 195 -5.56 -28.05 -20.61
N PRO A 196 -5.02 -28.03 -19.38
CA PRO A 196 -5.26 -26.95 -18.41
C PRO A 196 -4.95 -25.55 -18.96
N SER A 197 -3.86 -25.39 -19.71
CA SER A 197 -3.49 -24.10 -20.31
C SER A 197 -4.56 -23.58 -21.27
N ARG A 198 -5.05 -24.42 -22.18
CA ARG A 198 -6.09 -24.08 -23.15
C ARG A 198 -7.41 -23.76 -22.46
N ASP A 199 -7.78 -24.55 -21.46
CA ASP A 199 -9.04 -24.42 -20.74
C ASP A 199 -9.06 -23.12 -19.92
N ILE A 200 -7.96 -22.82 -19.24
CA ILE A 200 -7.79 -21.55 -18.51
C ILE A 200 -7.82 -20.37 -19.48
N ALA A 201 -7.06 -20.42 -20.58
CA ALA A 201 -7.06 -19.35 -21.59
C ALA A 201 -8.47 -19.09 -22.15
N SER A 202 -9.23 -20.16 -22.42
CA SER A 202 -10.61 -20.05 -22.91
C SER A 202 -11.56 -19.45 -21.88
N LYS A 203 -11.36 -19.76 -20.59
CA LYS A 203 -12.13 -19.15 -19.49
C LYS A 203 -11.82 -17.68 -19.33
N PHE A 204 -10.54 -17.29 -19.35
CA PHE A 204 -10.15 -15.88 -19.30
C PHE A 204 -10.69 -15.10 -20.49
N ALA A 205 -10.56 -15.62 -21.70
CA ALA A 205 -11.17 -15.02 -22.89
C ALA A 205 -12.69 -14.85 -22.74
N SER A 206 -13.37 -15.79 -22.08
CA SER A 206 -14.82 -15.66 -21.80
C SER A 206 -15.13 -14.56 -20.79
N MET A 207 -14.35 -14.46 -19.71
CA MET A 207 -14.51 -13.40 -18.70
C MET A 207 -14.23 -12.02 -19.30
N ASP A 208 -13.19 -11.89 -20.13
CA ASP A 208 -12.85 -10.62 -20.77
C ASP A 208 -13.86 -10.25 -21.87
N ARG A 209 -14.42 -11.23 -22.59
CA ARG A 209 -15.58 -10.95 -23.48
C ARG A 209 -16.76 -10.38 -22.70
N VAL A 210 -17.10 -10.94 -21.54
CA VAL A 210 -18.20 -10.42 -20.71
C VAL A 210 -17.90 -8.98 -20.26
N LYS A 211 -16.68 -8.70 -19.81
CA LYS A 211 -16.24 -7.33 -19.48
C LYS A 211 -16.40 -6.37 -20.66
N HIS A 212 -15.91 -6.76 -21.83
CA HIS A 212 -15.97 -5.96 -23.06
C HIS A 212 -17.43 -5.64 -23.44
N LEU A 213 -18.32 -6.64 -23.42
CA LEU A 213 -19.73 -6.44 -23.72
C LEU A 213 -20.42 -5.50 -22.74
N LEU A 214 -20.20 -5.71 -21.43
CA LEU A 214 -20.85 -4.93 -20.37
C LEU A 214 -20.35 -3.48 -20.30
N SER A 215 -19.09 -3.24 -20.66
CA SER A 215 -18.48 -1.90 -20.68
C SER A 215 -18.80 -1.09 -21.95
N GLY A 216 -19.56 -1.66 -22.90
CA GLY A 216 -19.90 -0.99 -24.17
C GLY A 216 -18.82 -1.10 -25.24
N GLY A 217 -17.93 -2.08 -25.13
CA GLY A 217 -16.92 -2.38 -26.13
C GLY A 217 -17.53 -2.78 -27.48
N TYR A 218 -16.87 -2.37 -28.56
CA TYR A 218 -17.29 -2.67 -29.93
C TYR A 218 -16.65 -3.95 -30.47
N TRP A 219 -17.38 -4.69 -31.30
CA TRP A 219 -16.84 -5.81 -32.07
C TRP A 219 -17.37 -5.80 -33.50
N TRP A 220 -16.59 -6.37 -34.41
CA TRP A 220 -17.00 -6.54 -35.80
C TRP A 220 -18.04 -7.65 -35.90
N ASP A 221 -19.21 -7.33 -36.46
CA ASP A 221 -20.22 -8.32 -36.83
C ASP A 221 -20.06 -8.67 -38.32
N PRO A 222 -19.64 -9.90 -38.65
CA PRO A 222 -19.46 -10.33 -40.03
C PRO A 222 -20.76 -10.33 -40.84
N ASP A 223 -21.90 -10.57 -40.21
CA ASP A 223 -23.19 -10.71 -40.89
C ASP A 223 -23.73 -9.34 -41.28
N SER A 224 -23.71 -8.38 -40.35
CA SER A 224 -24.13 -7.00 -40.63
C SER A 224 -23.01 -6.10 -41.19
N LYS A 225 -21.79 -6.64 -41.33
CA LYS A 225 -20.58 -5.96 -41.85
C LYS A 225 -20.34 -4.58 -41.23
N ARG A 226 -20.55 -4.47 -39.91
CA ARG A 226 -20.37 -3.23 -39.16
C ARG A 226 -19.84 -3.50 -37.77
N TRP A 227 -19.24 -2.48 -37.17
CA TRP A 227 -18.92 -2.49 -35.75
C TRP A 227 -20.20 -2.34 -34.95
N THR A 228 -20.47 -3.29 -34.06
CA THR A 228 -21.63 -3.30 -33.19
C THR A 228 -21.18 -3.28 -31.73
N GLN A 229 -22.13 -2.98 -30.85
CA GLN A 229 -21.95 -3.03 -29.40
C GLN A 229 -23.15 -3.71 -28.76
N ALA A 230 -23.01 -4.12 -27.50
CA ALA A 230 -24.11 -4.73 -26.77
C ALA A 230 -25.27 -3.75 -26.62
N GLY A 231 -26.51 -4.24 -26.67
CA GLY A 231 -27.69 -3.39 -26.46
C GLY A 231 -27.69 -2.75 -25.07
N ARG A 232 -28.39 -1.62 -24.91
CA ARG A 232 -28.43 -0.86 -23.65
C ARG A 232 -28.83 -1.72 -22.45
N GLY A 233 -29.77 -2.66 -22.61
CA GLY A 233 -30.18 -3.55 -21.52
C GLY A 233 -29.04 -4.41 -20.98
N VAL A 234 -28.13 -4.87 -21.83
CA VAL A 234 -26.94 -5.65 -21.42
C VAL A 234 -25.94 -4.74 -20.71
N GLN A 235 -25.65 -3.57 -21.28
CA GLN A 235 -24.72 -2.61 -20.66
C GLN A 235 -25.23 -2.14 -19.29
N GLN A 236 -26.55 -2.00 -19.14
CA GLN A 236 -27.19 -1.56 -17.89
C GLN A 236 -26.94 -2.52 -16.73
N ILE A 237 -26.73 -3.82 -16.98
CA ILE A 237 -26.43 -4.82 -15.94
C ILE A 237 -25.21 -4.39 -15.11
N LEU A 238 -24.19 -3.82 -15.75
CA LEU A 238 -23.02 -3.29 -15.03
C LEU A 238 -23.39 -2.19 -14.05
N LEU A 239 -24.39 -1.36 -14.38
CA LEU A 239 -24.82 -0.23 -13.57
C LEU A 239 -25.82 -0.62 -12.48
N THR A 240 -26.62 -1.67 -12.70
CA THR A 240 -27.74 -2.03 -11.81
C THR A 240 -27.44 -3.19 -10.87
N GLU A 241 -26.56 -4.13 -11.25
CA GLU A 241 -26.35 -5.38 -10.51
C GLU A 241 -25.04 -5.37 -9.71
N PRO A 242 -25.09 -5.22 -8.36
CA PRO A 242 -23.90 -5.16 -7.52
C PRO A 242 -23.05 -6.42 -7.59
N THR A 243 -23.66 -7.57 -7.88
CA THR A 243 -22.94 -8.84 -8.05
C THR A 243 -21.98 -8.77 -9.23
N PHE A 244 -22.42 -8.26 -10.39
CA PHE A 244 -21.55 -8.11 -11.56
C PHE A 244 -20.48 -7.04 -11.32
N GLN A 245 -20.83 -5.94 -10.66
CA GLN A 245 -19.87 -4.89 -10.27
C GLN A 245 -18.71 -5.46 -9.45
N ARG A 246 -19.02 -6.21 -8.39
CA ARG A 246 -18.00 -6.87 -7.54
C ARG A 246 -17.16 -7.87 -8.33
N HIS A 247 -17.77 -8.70 -9.18
CA HIS A 247 -17.03 -9.69 -9.97
C HIS A 247 -16.10 -9.06 -11.01
N LEU A 248 -16.45 -7.88 -11.52
CA LEU A 248 -15.64 -7.15 -12.49
C LEU A 248 -14.67 -6.16 -11.85
N GLY A 249 -14.67 -6.02 -10.52
CA GLY A 249 -13.86 -5.02 -9.81
C GLY A 249 -14.23 -3.59 -10.17
N TRP A 250 -15.46 -3.36 -10.65
CA TRP A 250 -15.95 -2.05 -11.05
C TRP A 250 -16.79 -1.45 -9.91
N THR A 251 -16.54 -0.18 -9.59
CA THR A 251 -17.35 0.59 -8.66
C THR A 251 -17.94 1.79 -9.41
N PRO A 252 -19.24 2.10 -9.20
CA PRO A 252 -19.81 3.30 -9.78
C PRO A 252 -19.06 4.52 -9.23
N PRO A 253 -18.72 5.51 -10.07
CA PRO A 253 -18.07 6.72 -9.62
C PRO A 253 -18.92 7.36 -8.51
N PRO A 254 -18.29 7.86 -7.43
CA PRO A 254 -19.01 8.45 -6.33
C PRO A 254 -19.87 9.61 -6.85
N LYS A 255 -21.14 9.65 -6.45
CA LYS A 255 -21.98 10.83 -6.69
C LYS A 255 -21.41 11.98 -5.87
N ILE A 256 -20.67 12.87 -6.54
CA ILE A 256 -20.23 14.14 -5.95
C ILE A 256 -21.50 14.91 -5.60
N THR A 257 -21.87 14.87 -4.33
CA THR A 257 -22.94 15.72 -3.80
C THR A 257 -22.23 16.93 -3.21
N PRO A 258 -22.38 18.13 -3.78
CA PRO A 258 -21.81 19.34 -3.18
C PRO A 258 -22.46 19.52 -1.81
N ARG A 259 -21.80 19.05 -0.75
CA ARG A 259 -22.17 19.42 0.61
C ARG A 259 -21.55 20.78 0.87
N ILE A 260 -22.38 21.81 0.86
CA ILE A 260 -22.08 23.03 1.60
C ILE A 260 -21.94 22.58 3.06
N TYR A 261 -20.75 22.79 3.63
CA TYR A 261 -20.50 22.54 5.05
C TYR A 261 -21.35 23.53 5.85
N GLN A 262 -22.58 23.16 6.20
CA GLN A 262 -23.35 23.87 7.20
C GLN A 262 -22.80 23.42 8.55
N GLY A 263 -21.86 24.20 9.09
CA GLY A 263 -21.41 24.03 10.45
C GLY A 263 -22.60 24.21 11.39
N ASN A 264 -23.07 23.12 12.00
CA ASN A 264 -23.97 23.22 13.13
C ASN A 264 -23.18 23.80 14.30
N ALA A 265 -23.29 25.12 14.48
CA ALA A 265 -22.92 25.79 15.72
C ALA A 265 -23.91 25.37 16.82
N ASN A 266 -23.77 24.16 17.35
CA ASN A 266 -24.39 23.83 18.62
C ASN A 266 -23.58 24.51 19.72
N LYS A 267 -24.04 25.71 20.10
CA LYS A 267 -23.74 26.34 21.39
C LYS A 267 -24.22 25.43 22.52
N LYS A 268 -23.40 25.39 23.58
CA LYS A 268 -23.61 24.82 24.92
C LYS A 268 -23.26 23.34 25.07
N ASP A 269 -22.04 23.07 25.52
CA ASP A 269 -21.79 22.66 26.91
C ASP A 269 -20.28 22.40 27.11
N ALA A 270 -19.61 23.32 27.80
CA ALA A 270 -18.33 23.09 28.48
C ALA A 270 -18.01 24.31 29.36
N THR A 271 -18.63 24.39 30.53
CA THR A 271 -17.99 25.05 31.67
C THR A 271 -16.85 24.16 32.13
N CYS A 272 -15.61 24.59 31.88
CA CYS A 272 -14.44 24.14 32.60
C CYS A 272 -13.62 25.40 32.91
N GLU A 273 -13.77 25.89 34.14
CA GLU A 273 -12.92 26.91 34.72
C GLU A 273 -11.49 26.35 34.80
N MET A 274 -10.53 27.08 34.23
CA MET A 274 -9.14 27.00 34.64
C MET A 274 -8.66 28.42 34.87
N GLU A 275 -8.35 28.70 36.14
CA GLU A 275 -7.70 29.91 36.63
C GLU A 275 -6.39 30.15 35.86
N ARG A 276 -6.18 31.40 35.45
CA ARG A 276 -4.90 31.88 34.91
C ARG A 276 -4.09 32.49 36.04
N ASP A 277 -2.91 31.93 36.27
CA ASP A 277 -1.87 32.53 37.10
C ASP A 277 -0.96 33.37 36.17
N GLU A 278 -1.15 34.69 36.16
CA GLU A 278 -0.32 35.64 35.40
C GLU A 278 0.69 36.29 36.37
N SER A 279 1.94 35.84 36.33
CA SER A 279 3.07 36.59 36.89
C SER A 279 3.75 37.40 35.77
N ILE A 280 3.55 38.71 35.85
CA ILE A 280 4.06 39.75 34.94
C ILE A 280 5.51 40.06 35.30
N ILE A 281 6.41 40.02 34.29
CA ILE A 281 7.72 40.70 34.32
C ILE A 281 7.66 41.83 33.30
N THR A 282 7.55 43.07 33.78
CA THR A 282 7.71 44.30 33.00
C THR A 282 9.19 44.71 32.97
N LEU A 283 9.73 44.91 31.77
CA LEU A 283 11.00 45.60 31.54
C LEU A 283 10.70 47.01 31.03
N ASP A 284 11.09 48.01 31.83
CA ASP A 284 11.15 49.42 31.48
C ASP A 284 12.28 49.67 30.47
N ASN A 285 12.00 50.48 29.45
CA ASN A 285 13.01 51.31 28.79
C ASN A 285 12.31 52.49 28.09
N LYS A 286 12.25 53.61 28.81
CA LYS A 286 12.07 54.95 28.24
C LYS A 286 13.39 55.69 28.41
N ASP A 287 14.06 55.95 27.31
CA ASP A 287 14.82 57.16 27.07
C ASP A 287 15.04 57.29 25.57
N LEU A 288 14.58 58.42 25.01
CA LEU A 288 15.14 59.19 23.90
C LEU A 288 14.11 60.25 23.47
N THR A 289 14.29 61.46 24.04
CA THR A 289 14.26 62.81 23.42
C THR A 289 13.62 62.90 22.02
N SER A 290 12.71 63.83 21.73
CA SER A 290 12.64 65.26 22.05
C SER A 290 11.27 65.82 21.69
#